data_AF-A0A813JTJ4-F1
#
_entry.id   AF-A0A813JTJ4-F1
#
_cell.length_a   1.000
_cell.length_b   1.000
_cell.length_c   1.000
_cell.angle_alpha   90.00
_cell.angle_beta   90.00
_cell.angle_gamma   90.00
#
_symmetry.space_group_name_H-M   'P 1'
#
loop_
_entity.id
_entity.type
_entity.pdbx_description
1 polymer ?
#
loop_
_entity_poly.entity_id
_entity_poly.type
_entity_poly.pdbx_seq_one_letter_code
_entity_poly.pdbx_strand_id
1 'polypeptide(L)'
;MVYLIVAFSSAISSLNHHNEDFKGIPKGMMSLAELSLAMYPTDKFAAMLETPIVLFVVVCFLVVGRIFLLNLLIAQLNAAYAAVYADMVGYARLDRGKIIHETRAGVSSARLLC
;
A
#
# COMPACT_ATOMS: atom_id res chain seq x y z
N MET A 1 -0.78 1.40 7.75
CA MET A 1 0.69 1.32 7.70
C MET A 1 1.36 2.51 8.37
N VAL A 2 1.12 3.74 7.93
CA VAL A 2 1.80 4.94 8.46
C VAL A 2 1.64 5.08 9.99
N TYR A 3 0.43 4.86 10.52
CA TYR A 3 0.19 4.87 11.96
C TYR A 3 1.08 3.87 12.75
N LEU A 4 1.24 2.65 12.23
CA LEU A 4 2.11 1.64 12.86
C LEU A 4 3.57 2.05 12.80
N ILE A 5 4.02 2.64 11.69
CA ILE A 5 5.41 3.13 11.57
C ILE A 5 5.70 4.17 12.65
N VAL A 6 4.80 5.13 12.86
CA VAL A 6 4.96 6.17 13.89
C VAL A 6 4.92 5.56 15.30
N ALA A 7 3.95 4.67 15.57
CA ALA A 7 3.80 4.03 16.87
C ALA A 7 5.04 3.20 17.25
N PHE A 8 5.51 2.33 16.35
CA PHE A 8 6.69 1.51 16.59
C PHE A 8 7.99 2.33 16.59
N SER A 9 8.08 3.36 15.77
CA SER A 9 9.23 4.29 15.81
C SER A 9 9.32 5.02 17.16
N SER A 10 8.19 5.47 17.72
CA SER A 10 8.17 6.08 19.05
C SER A 10 8.52 5.09 20.16
N ALA A 11 8.04 3.84 20.05
CA ALA A 11 8.37 2.78 21.00
C ALA A 11 9.88 2.45 20.99
N ILE A 12 10.47 2.28 19.80
CA ILE A 12 11.91 2.03 19.68
C ILE A 12 12.70 3.25 20.18
N SER A 13 12.30 4.48 19.83
CA SER A 13 12.98 5.70 20.29
C SER A 13 12.97 5.86 21.82
N SER A 14 12.00 5.27 22.52
CA SER A 14 11.92 5.27 23.98
C SER A 14 12.78 4.18 24.64
N LEU A 15 13.14 3.15 23.88
CA LEU A 15 13.98 2.06 24.37
C LEU A 15 15.43 2.54 24.46
N ASN A 16 16.15 2.20 25.52
CA ASN A 16 17.58 2.49 25.61
C ASN A 16 18.36 1.50 24.74
N HIS A 17 18.66 1.88 23.50
CA HIS A 17 19.40 1.08 22.52
C HIS A 17 20.56 1.91 21.95
N HIS A 18 21.67 1.25 21.61
CA HIS A 18 22.89 1.93 21.13
C HIS A 18 22.93 2.10 19.60
N ASN A 19 21.90 1.66 18.88
CA ASN A 19 21.87 1.70 17.41
C ASN A 19 21.58 3.11 16.87
N GLU A 20 22.46 3.61 16.01
CA GLU A 20 22.37 4.98 15.46
C GLU A 20 21.19 5.19 14.50
N ASP A 21 20.74 4.14 13.81
CA ASP A 21 19.62 4.20 12.85
C ASP A 21 18.27 4.46 13.54
N PHE A 22 18.17 4.09 14.82
CA PHE A 22 16.95 4.25 15.62
C PHE A 22 17.06 5.39 16.64
N LYS A 23 18.14 6.18 16.57
CA LYS A 23 18.38 7.35 17.43
C LYS A 23 17.45 8.50 17.02
N GLY A 24 16.22 8.40 17.48
CA GLY A 24 15.14 9.36 17.28
C GLY A 24 14.04 8.90 16.33
N ILE A 25 12.87 9.49 16.51
CA ILE A 25 11.64 9.17 15.78
C ILE A 25 11.81 9.28 14.25
N PRO A 26 12.27 10.40 13.66
CA PRO A 26 12.29 10.54 12.20
C PRO A 26 13.21 9.54 11.49
N LYS A 27 14.36 9.20 12.09
CA LYS A 27 15.27 8.18 11.54
C LYS A 27 14.68 6.78 11.67
N GLY A 28 14.13 6.45 12.84
CA GLY A 28 13.45 5.17 13.05
C GLY A 28 12.24 4.97 12.13
N MET A 29 11.50 6.05 11.81
CA MET A 29 10.42 5.99 10.82
C MET A 29 10.95 5.64 9.42
N MET A 30 12.06 6.24 9.00
CA MET A 30 12.67 5.97 7.69
C MET A 30 13.20 4.54 7.61
N SER A 31 13.92 4.07 8.63
CA SER A 31 14.43 2.70 8.69
C SER A 31 13.31 1.65 8.75
N LEU A 32 12.23 1.89 9.52
CA LEU A 32 11.06 1.01 9.53
C LEU A 32 10.32 1.01 8.19
N ALA A 33 10.29 2.13 7.48
CA ALA A 33 9.72 2.21 6.13
C ALA A 33 10.57 1.40 5.13
N GLU A 34 11.90 1.54 5.16
CA GLU A 34 12.82 0.74 4.35
C GLU A 34 12.69 -0.76 4.66
N LEU A 35 12.58 -1.13 5.93
CA LEU A 35 12.32 -2.51 6.36
C LEU A 35 10.97 -3.03 5.84
N SER A 36 9.93 -2.19 5.84
CA SER A 36 8.62 -2.57 5.30
C SER A 36 8.64 -2.81 3.78
N LEU A 37 9.49 -2.07 3.05
CA LEU A 37 9.71 -2.19 1.61
C LEU A 37 10.78 -3.23 1.25
N ALA A 38 11.40 -3.88 2.23
CA ALA A 38 12.54 -4.78 2.05
C ALA A 38 13.76 -4.12 1.36
N MET A 39 13.95 -2.81 1.59
CA MET A 39 15.04 -1.99 1.03
C MET A 39 16.09 -1.60 2.08
N TYR A 40 16.06 -2.22 3.25
CA TYR A 40 17.00 -1.93 4.33
C TYR A 40 18.40 -2.53 4.02
N PRO A 41 19.49 -1.75 4.13
CA PRO A 41 20.83 -2.21 3.74
C PRO A 41 21.37 -3.28 4.70
N THR A 42 22.02 -4.30 4.13
CA THR A 42 22.53 -5.48 4.85
C THR A 42 23.59 -5.13 5.90
N ASP A 43 24.41 -4.11 5.66
CA ASP A 43 25.47 -3.70 6.58
C ASP A 43 24.90 -3.18 7.91
N LYS A 44 23.80 -2.42 7.82
CA LYS A 44 23.08 -1.91 9.00
C LYS A 44 22.24 -2.98 9.67
N PHE A 45 21.85 -4.02 8.93
CA PHE A 45 21.16 -5.18 9.48
C PHE A 45 22.08 -6.01 10.39
N ALA A 46 23.37 -6.12 10.04
CA ALA A 46 24.37 -6.78 10.88
C ALA A 46 24.53 -6.08 12.24
N ALA A 47 24.65 -4.75 12.27
CA ALA A 47 24.71 -3.98 13.51
C ALA A 47 23.42 -4.11 14.35
N MET A 48 22.26 -4.24 13.69
CA MET A 48 20.99 -4.41 14.37
C MET A 48 20.85 -5.76 15.09
N LEU A 49 21.51 -6.82 14.59
CA LEU A 49 21.51 -8.16 15.21
C LEU A 49 22.17 -8.18 16.60
N GLU A 50 23.08 -7.23 16.88
CA GLU A 50 23.76 -7.13 18.17
C GLU A 50 22.83 -6.70 19.32
N THR A 51 21.69 -6.06 18.99
CA THR A 51 20.70 -5.61 19.99
C THR A 51 19.41 -6.45 19.89
N PRO A 52 19.27 -7.54 20.67
CA PRO A 52 18.20 -8.52 20.48
C PRO A 52 16.80 -7.96 20.71
N ILE A 53 16.65 -6.95 21.57
CA ILE A 53 15.35 -6.33 21.87
C ILE A 53 14.83 -5.53 20.67
N VAL A 54 15.70 -4.77 19.98
CA VAL A 54 15.30 -3.98 18.80
C VAL A 54 14.89 -4.90 17.66
N LEU A 55 15.63 -6.00 17.47
CA LEU A 55 15.28 -7.04 16.50
C LEU A 55 13.90 -7.65 16.77
N PHE A 56 13.61 -8.00 18.02
CA PHE A 56 12.30 -8.53 18.39
C PHE A 56 11.15 -7.57 18.03
N VAL A 57 11.28 -6.28 18.39
CA VAL A 57 10.27 -5.27 18.09
C VAL A 57 10.06 -5.09 16.59
N VAL A 58 11.13 -5.10 15.80
CA VAL A 58 11.03 -5.01 14.32
C VAL A 58 10.42 -6.26 13.71
N VAL A 59 10.76 -7.45 14.20
CA VAL A 59 10.13 -8.70 13.74
C VAL A 59 8.62 -8.67 14.03
N CYS A 60 8.22 -8.26 15.23
CA CYS A 60 6.81 -8.08 15.56
C CYS A 60 6.11 -7.08 14.62
N PHE A 61 6.77 -5.95 14.32
CA PHE A 61 6.26 -4.99 13.35
C PHE A 61 6.10 -5.60 11.95
N LEU A 62 7.06 -6.40 11.47
CA LEU A 62 6.99 -7.05 10.17
C LEU A 62 5.87 -8.10 10.11
N VAL A 63 5.67 -8.87 11.17
CA VAL A 63 4.58 -9.86 11.23
C VAL A 63 3.21 -9.18 11.16
N VAL A 64 3.00 -8.14 11.97
CA VAL A 64 1.70 -7.43 12.00
C VAL A 64 1.49 -6.58 10.74
N GLY A 65 2.51 -5.82 10.35
CA GLY A 65 2.45 -4.87 9.25
C GLY A 65 2.50 -5.56 7.89
N ARG A 66 3.58 -6.29 7.63
CA ARG A 66 3.83 -6.87 6.30
C ARG A 66 3.04 -8.15 6.08
N ILE A 67 2.97 -9.05 7.05
CA ILE A 67 2.30 -10.34 6.84
C ILE A 67 0.79 -10.17 7.02
N PHE A 68 0.33 -9.74 8.19
CA PHE A 68 -1.11 -9.73 8.45
C PHE A 68 -1.84 -8.65 7.63
N LEU A 69 -1.42 -7.39 7.74
CA LEU A 69 -2.17 -6.29 7.15
C LEU A 69 -2.05 -6.19 5.62
N LEU A 70 -0.92 -6.53 4.99
CA LEU A 70 -0.87 -6.56 3.52
C LEU A 70 -1.73 -7.69 2.96
N ASN A 71 -1.74 -8.87 3.58
CA ASN A 71 -2.62 -9.96 3.14
C ASN A 71 -4.10 -9.60 3.33
N LEU A 72 -4.43 -8.94 4.43
CA LEU A 72 -5.78 -8.43 4.67
C LEU A 72 -6.15 -7.33 3.64
N LEU A 73 -5.22 -6.45 3.29
CA LEU A 73 -5.43 -5.43 2.25
C LEU A 73 -5.69 -6.07 0.88
N ILE A 74 -4.93 -7.12 0.52
CA ILE A 74 -5.16 -7.87 -0.73
C ILE A 74 -6.55 -8.51 -0.71
N ALA A 75 -6.95 -9.12 0.40
CA ALA A 75 -8.28 -9.71 0.54
C ALA A 75 -9.40 -8.67 0.39
N GLN A 76 -9.25 -7.51 1.02
CA GLN A 76 -10.20 -6.41 0.91
C GLN A 76 -10.25 -5.84 -0.52
N LEU A 77 -9.10 -5.71 -1.18
CA LEU A 77 -9.01 -5.25 -2.56
C LEU A 77 -9.75 -6.20 -3.50
N ASN A 78 -9.58 -7.52 -3.33
CA ASN A 78 -10.29 -8.52 -4.13
C ASN A 78 -11.81 -8.46 -3.91
N ALA A 79 -12.25 -8.30 -2.65
CA ALA A 79 -13.67 -8.17 -2.34
C ALA A 79 -14.28 -6.89 -2.94
N ALA A 80 -13.59 -5.76 -2.83
CA ALA A 80 -14.02 -4.50 -3.41
C ALA A 80 -14.04 -4.56 -4.94
N TYR A 81 -13.02 -5.18 -5.56
CA TYR A 81 -12.97 -5.36 -7.00
C TYR A 81 -14.13 -6.22 -7.51
N ALA A 82 -14.43 -7.33 -6.83
CA ALA A 82 -15.58 -8.18 -7.18
C ALA A 82 -16.92 -7.43 -7.10
N ALA A 83 -17.10 -6.57 -6.09
CA ALA A 83 -18.31 -5.78 -5.94
C ALA A 83 -18.48 -4.75 -7.07
N VAL A 84 -17.41 -4.08 -7.48
CA VAL A 84 -17.46 -3.00 -8.48
C VAL A 84 -17.33 -3.51 -9.91
N TYR A 85 -16.91 -4.77 -10.11
CA TYR A 85 -16.67 -5.35 -11.43
C TYR A 85 -17.92 -5.30 -12.34
N ALA A 86 -19.09 -5.68 -11.80
CA ALA A 86 -20.34 -5.66 -12.56
C ALA A 86 -20.71 -4.23 -13.00
N ASP A 87 -20.51 -3.26 -12.10
CA ASP A 87 -20.77 -1.85 -12.38
C ASP A 87 -19.78 -1.28 -13.42
N MET A 88 -18.50 -1.64 -13.37
CA MET A 88 -17.51 -1.25 -14.38
C MET A 88 -17.89 -1.73 -15.79
N VAL A 89 -18.37 -2.98 -15.90
CA VAL A 89 -18.86 -3.51 -17.19
C VAL A 89 -20.13 -2.79 -17.63
N GLY A 90 -21.03 -2.47 -16.69
CA GLY A 90 -22.22 -1.67 -16.94
C GLY A 90 -21.90 -0.28 -17.50
N TYR A 91 -20.99 0.45 -16.85
CA TYR A 91 -20.53 1.76 -17.30
C TYR A 91 -19.86 1.69 -18.68
N ALA A 92 -19.03 0.68 -18.95
CA ALA A 92 -18.41 0.51 -20.26
C ALA A 92 -19.43 0.26 -21.39
N ARG A 93 -20.52 -0.45 -21.10
CA ARG A 93 -21.62 -0.65 -22.07
C ARG A 93 -22.42 0.62 -22.30
N LEU A 94 -22.70 1.38 -21.23
CA LEU A 94 -23.39 2.67 -21.31
C LEU A 94 -22.58 3.69 -22.11
N ASP A 95 -21.27 3.75 -21.90
CA ASP A 95 -20.37 4.65 -22.63
C ASP A 95 -20.35 4.35 -24.13
N ARG A 96 -20.29 3.06 -24.51
CA ARG A 96 -20.48 2.66 -25.92
C ARG A 96 -21.84 3.07 -26.48
N GLY A 97 -22.92 2.92 -25.71
CA GLY A 97 -24.26 3.36 -26.11
C GLY A 97 -24.35 4.86 -26.33
N LYS A 98 -23.73 5.65 -25.45
CA LYS A 98 -23.64 7.11 -25.56
C LYS A 98 -22.93 7.52 -26.85
N ILE A 99 -21.79 6.91 -27.16
CA ILE A 99 -21.04 7.18 -28.41
C ILE A 99 -21.90 6.90 -29.64
N ILE A 100 -22.65 5.78 -29.67
CA ILE A 100 -23.53 5.45 -30.80
C ILE A 100 -24.65 6.49 -30.93
N HIS A 101 -25.26 6.89 -29.82
CA HIS A 101 -26.34 7.89 -29.82
C HIS A 101 -25.84 9.25 -30.31
N GLU A 102 -24.72 9.73 -29.78
CA GLU A 102 -24.10 11.00 -30.20
C GLU A 102 -23.68 10.95 -31.67
N THR A 103 -23.11 9.84 -32.12
CA THR A 103 -22.74 9.63 -33.53
C THR A 103 -23.98 9.65 -34.44
N ARG A 104 -25.09 9.04 -34.02
CA ARG A 104 -26.36 9.09 -34.77
C ARG A 104 -26.94 10.51 -34.84
N ALA A 105 -26.87 11.27 -33.75
CA ALA A 105 -27.36 12.65 -33.71
C ALA A 105 -26.50 13.61 -34.54
N GLY A 106 -25.20 13.32 -34.70
CA GLY A 106 -24.27 14.12 -35.51
C GLY A 106 -24.32 13.89 -37.02
N VAL A 107 -25.00 12.85 -37.51
CA VAL A 107 -25.12 12.54 -38.94
C VAL A 107 -26.45 13.07 -39.47
N SER A 108 -26.44 13.86 -40.57
CA SER A 108 -27.68 14.37 -41.16
C SER A 108 -28.53 13.23 -41.74
N SER A 109 -29.85 13.28 -41.52
CA SER A 109 -30.81 12.19 -41.84
C SER A 109 -30.77 11.68 -43.29
N ALA A 110 -30.21 12.45 -44.23
CA ALA A 110 -30.07 12.05 -45.63
C ALA A 110 -29.03 10.93 -45.86
N ARG A 111 -28.08 10.70 -44.93
CA ARG A 111 -27.05 9.64 -45.03
C ARG A 111 -27.36 8.36 -44.25
N LEU A 112 -28.48 8.30 -43.52
CA LEU A 112 -28.87 7.16 -42.69
C LEU A 112 -29.78 6.14 -43.40
N LEU A 113 -30.24 6.45 -44.63
CA LEU A 113 -31.26 5.68 -45.38
C LEU A 113 -30.73 5.04 -46.68
N CYS A 114 -29.42 5.01 -46.89
CA CYS A 114 -28.75 4.28 -47.98
C CYS A 114 -27.81 3.25 -47.36
#